data_AF-A0A538DRK3-F1
#
_entry.id   AF-A0A538DRK3-F1
#
_cell.length_a   1.000
_cell.length_b   1.000
_cell.length_c   1.000
_cell.angle_alpha   90.00
_cell.angle_beta   90.00
_cell.angle_gamma   90.00
#
_symmetry.space_group_name_H-M   'P 1'
#
loop_
_entity.id
_entity.type
_entity.pdbx_description
1 polymer ?
#
loop_
_entity_poly.entity_id
_entity_poly.type
_entity_poly.pdbx_seq_one_letter_code
_entity_poly.pdbx_strand_id
1 'polypeptide(L)' 'AQVVALHPIGRIAEPIEIAQAAIWLCSDASSFMLGAVIPVDGGYVAQ' A
#
# COMPACT_ATOMS: atom_id res chain seq x y z
N ALA A 1 5.17 6.37 -17.98
CA ALA A 1 4.07 7.35 -18.14
C ALA A 1 2.69 6.71 -17.94
N GLN A 2 2.33 5.65 -18.69
CA GLN A 2 1.02 4.98 -18.53
C GLN A 2 0.79 4.39 -17.13
N VAL A 3 1.77 3.68 -16.55
CA VAL A 3 1.61 3.05 -15.22
C VAL A 3 1.39 4.10 -14.12
N VAL A 4 2.01 5.28 -14.22
CA VAL A 4 1.83 6.35 -13.24
C VAL A 4 0.39 6.87 -13.23
N ALA A 5 -0.21 7.07 -14.41
CA ALA A 5 -1.56 7.60 -14.54
C ALA A 5 -2.64 6.66 -13.99
N LEU A 6 -2.31 5.37 -13.88
CA LEU A 6 -3.20 4.38 -13.28
C LEU A 6 -3.35 4.58 -11.76
N HIS A 7 -2.37 5.18 -11.10
CA HIS A 7 -2.38 5.40 -9.65
C HIS A 7 -2.91 6.83 -9.38
N PRO A 8 -4.07 7.01 -8.73
CA PRO A 8 -4.62 8.33 -8.40
C PRO A 8 -3.64 9.28 -7.69
N ILE A 9 -2.72 8.75 -6.89
CA ILE A 9 -1.66 9.54 -6.24
C ILE A 9 -0.67 10.17 -7.23
N GLY A 10 -0.66 9.76 -8.50
CA GLY A 10 0.12 10.37 -9.58
C GLY A 10 1.61 10.01 -9.59
N ARG A 11 2.01 8.92 -8.90
CA ARG A 11 3.39 8.43 -8.88
C ARG A 11 3.47 6.93 -8.58
N ILE A 12 4.63 6.34 -8.86
CA ILE A 12 4.98 5.00 -8.36
C ILE A 12 5.41 5.12 -6.90
N ALA A 13 5.11 4.10 -6.11
CA ALA A 13 5.57 4.00 -4.73
C ALA A 13 7.10 3.78 -4.69
N GLU A 14 7.76 4.41 -3.72
CA GLU A 14 9.12 4.06 -3.36
C GLU A 14 9.12 2.73 -2.58
N PRO A 15 10.17 1.89 -2.70
CA PRO A 15 10.22 0.61 -1.98
C PRO A 15 10.03 0.72 -0.46
N ILE A 16 10.45 1.85 0.13
CA ILE A 16 10.31 2.10 1.57
C ILE A 16 8.85 2.20 2.02
N GLU A 17 7.95 2.67 1.15
CA GLU A 17 6.52 2.80 1.49
C GLU A 17 5.86 1.42 1.63
N ILE A 18 6.27 0.47 0.79
CA ILE A 18 5.84 -0.93 0.89
C ILE A 18 6.43 -1.59 2.15
N ALA A 19 7.72 -1.34 2.42
CA ALA A 19 8.39 -1.86 3.61
C ALA A 19 7.76 -1.35 4.92
N GLN A 20 7.38 -0.09 4.98
CA GLN A 20 6.70 0.49 6.14
C GLN A 20 5.34 -0.16 6.41
N ALA A 21 4.55 -0.41 5.36
CA ALA A 21 3.28 -1.13 5.50
C ALA A 21 3.49 -2.57 5.99
N ALA A 22 4.50 -3.26 5.47
CA ALA A 22 4.87 -4.60 5.93
C ALA A 22 5.33 -4.60 7.40
N ILE A 23 6.17 -3.65 7.80
CA ILE A 23 6.61 -3.49 9.19
C ILE A 23 5.42 -3.26 10.11
N TRP A 24 4.47 -2.41 9.72
CA TRP A 24 3.26 -2.18 10.50
C TRP A 24 2.43 -3.47 10.64
N LEU A 25 2.22 -4.22 9.55
CA LEU A 25 1.51 -5.51 9.57
C LEU A 25 2.19 -6.58 10.44
N CYS A 26 3.51 -6.51 10.59
CA CYS A 26 4.28 -7.42 11.45
C CYS A 26 4.41 -6.93 12.89
N SER A 27 3.81 -5.78 13.24
CA SER A 27 3.92 -5.18 14.57
C SER A 27 2.66 -5.40 15.41
N ASP A 28 2.76 -5.13 16.71
CA ASP A 28 1.61 -5.17 17.63
C ASP A 28 0.52 -4.14 17.28
N ALA A 29 0.85 -3.12 16.48
CA ALA A 29 -0.08 -2.09 16.04
C ALA A 29 -1.21 -2.63 15.15
N SER A 30 -1.02 -3.81 14.53
CA SER A 30 -2.02 -4.52 13.73
C SER A 30 -2.57 -5.78 14.42
N SER A 31 -2.45 -5.89 15.74
CA SER A 31 -2.75 -7.12 16.52
C SER A 31 -4.16 -7.70 16.39
N PHE A 32 -5.14 -6.91 15.91
CA PHE A 32 -6.51 -7.37 15.67
C PHE A 32 -6.88 -7.50 14.18
N MET A 33 -5.90 -7.31 13.29
CA MET A 33 -6.10 -7.36 11.84
C MET A 33 -5.70 -8.73 11.30
N LEU A 34 -6.69 -9.55 10.96
CA LEU A 34 -6.50 -10.91 10.47
C LEU A 34 -7.29 -11.13 9.17
N GLY A 35 -6.71 -11.88 8.23
CA GLY A 35 -7.38 -12.29 6.99
C GLY A 35 -7.71 -11.16 6.00
N ALA A 36 -7.29 -9.92 6.29
CA ALA A 36 -7.52 -8.77 5.43
C ALA A 36 -6.41 -8.62 4.38
N VAL A 37 -6.79 -8.19 3.17
CA VAL A 37 -5.87 -7.72 2.14
C VAL A 37 -5.88 -6.21 2.15
N ILE A 38 -4.73 -5.58 2.36
CA ILE A 38 -4.58 -4.13 2.41
C ILE A 38 -3.81 -3.67 1.16
N PRO A 39 -4.47 -3.01 0.18
CA PRO A 39 -3.80 -2.47 -0.99
C PRO A 39 -2.87 -1.31 -0.59
N VAL A 40 -1.63 -1.35 -1.08
CA VAL A 40 -0.63 -0.28 -0.94
C VAL A 40 -0.18 0.12 -2.35
N ASP A 41 -1.08 0.79 -3.07
CA ASP A 41 -1.02 0.89 -4.53
C ASP A 41 -1.35 2.30 -5.06
N GLY A 42 -1.25 3.33 -4.21
CA GLY A 42 -1.54 4.71 -4.61
C GLY A 42 -2.97 4.96 -5.07
N GLY A 43 -3.92 4.07 -4.71
CA GLY A 43 -5.34 4.15 -5.06
C GLY A 43 -5.71 3.39 -6.34
N TYR A 44 -4.82 2.59 -6.90
CA TYR A 44 -5.04 1.90 -8.17
C TYR A 44 -6.33 1.06 -8.18
N VAL A 45 -6.61 0.30 -7.11
CA VAL A 45 -7.84 -0.53 -7.03
C VAL A 45 -9.10 0.18 -6.55
N ALA A 46 -9.01 1.43 -6.08
CA ALA A 46 -10.10 2.12 -5.39
C ALA A 46 -10.85 3.19 -6.23
N GLN A 47 -10.44 3.38 -7.48
CA GLN A 47 -10.99 4.39 -8.40
C GLN A 47 -12.31 3.97 -9.05
#